data_AF-A0A2T3ZVJ4-F1
#
_entry.id   AF-A0A2T3ZVJ4-F1
#
_cell.length_a   1.000
_cell.length_b   1.000
_cell.length_c   1.000
_cell.angle_alpha   90.00
_cell.angle_beta   90.00
_cell.angle_gamma   90.00
#
_symmetry.space_group_name_H-M   'P 1'
#
loop_
_entity.id
_entity.type
_entity.pdbx_description
1 polymer ?
#
loop_
_entity_poly.entity_id
_entity_poly.type
_entity_poly.pdbx_seq_one_letter_code
_entity_poly.pdbx_strand_id
1 'polypeptide(L)'
;MTTVASTANETSAWKLRLRGAQSKAKAKVQESQGSINITAYLANPESFGVDHQSLHSAEDGVEKLKQYAGKLKERLALLRANPTSDDKFEPITRALIEDHQNLSDDLKAVTDKLQDDKVDKRTAMETMREARQRAKKQSINSIDRSYDDAVEITDHQPEDQQETVADVWVLIYDQFLRFTDKIFNLFLDMHNAISQWLEDVWEKVKEVWNTMKGVFVEIWQWFNNLSG
;
A
#
# COMPACT_ATOMS: atom_id res chain seq x y z
N MET A 1 26.05 -3.46 -48.92
CA MET A 1 24.84 -3.04 -48.19
C MET A 1 25.02 -3.48 -46.76
N THR A 2 25.24 -2.53 -45.85
CA THR A 2 25.42 -2.81 -44.42
C THR A 2 24.03 -2.83 -43.81
N THR A 3 23.55 -4.01 -43.42
CA THR A 3 22.28 -4.17 -42.73
C THR A 3 22.45 -3.61 -41.32
N VAL A 4 21.91 -2.43 -41.06
CA VAL A 4 21.80 -1.88 -39.71
C VAL A 4 20.70 -2.69 -39.02
N ALA A 5 21.10 -3.59 -38.13
CA ALA A 5 20.17 -4.25 -37.22
C ALA A 5 19.59 -3.18 -36.30
N SER A 6 18.31 -2.89 -36.47
CA SER A 6 17.54 -2.07 -35.53
C SER A 6 17.41 -2.86 -34.23
N THR A 7 18.30 -2.62 -33.27
CA THR A 7 18.10 -3.03 -31.87
C THR A 7 16.99 -2.16 -31.31
N ALA A 8 15.74 -2.58 -31.53
CA ALA A 8 14.70 -2.23 -30.58
C ALA A 8 15.19 -2.79 -29.24
N ASN A 9 15.49 -1.91 -28.27
CA ASN A 9 15.77 -2.34 -26.89
C ASN A 9 14.51 -3.05 -26.40
N GLU A 10 14.45 -4.37 -26.57
CA GLU A 10 13.48 -5.20 -25.87
C GLU A 10 13.66 -4.89 -24.38
N THR A 11 12.57 -4.43 -23.76
CA THR A 11 12.59 -4.12 -22.33
C THR A 11 12.98 -5.40 -21.58
N SER A 12 14.03 -5.34 -20.75
CA SER A 12 14.53 -6.50 -20.01
C SER A 12 13.43 -7.18 -19.19
N ALA A 13 13.54 -8.51 -19.03
CA ALA A 13 12.54 -9.31 -18.33
C ALA A 13 12.33 -8.83 -16.88
N TRP A 14 13.40 -8.50 -16.16
CA TRP A 14 13.31 -7.91 -14.82
C TRP A 14 12.53 -6.59 -14.79
N LYS A 15 12.71 -5.69 -15.77
CA LYS A 15 12.04 -4.38 -15.81
C LYS A 15 10.54 -4.54 -16.08
N LEU A 16 10.15 -5.54 -16.87
CA LEU A 16 8.74 -5.93 -17.04
C LEU A 16 8.12 -6.46 -15.74
N ARG A 17 8.86 -7.28 -14.96
CA ARG A 17 8.38 -7.81 -13.67
C ARG A 17 8.16 -6.70 -12.63
N LEU A 18 9.11 -5.78 -12.50
CA LEU A 18 8.96 -4.62 -11.60
C LEU A 18 7.76 -3.74 -11.99
N ARG A 19 7.61 -3.47 -13.28
CA ARG A 19 6.45 -2.71 -13.78
C ARG A 19 5.13 -3.43 -13.52
N GLY A 20 5.14 -4.76 -13.61
CA GLY A 20 4.01 -5.61 -13.22
C GLY A 20 3.66 -5.47 -11.73
N ALA A 21 4.66 -5.49 -10.84
CA ALA A 21 4.47 -5.32 -9.40
C ALA A 21 3.93 -3.91 -9.06
N GLN A 22 4.53 -2.85 -9.64
CA GLN A 22 4.04 -1.47 -9.52
C GLN A 22 2.58 -1.36 -10.00
N SER A 23 2.27 -1.94 -11.17
CA SER A 23 0.91 -1.87 -11.74
C SER A 23 -0.11 -2.57 -10.84
N LYS A 24 0.23 -3.73 -10.27
CA LYS A 24 -0.61 -4.40 -9.26
C LYS A 24 -0.81 -3.53 -8.03
N ALA A 25 0.24 -2.88 -7.54
CA ALA A 25 0.16 -1.97 -6.41
C ALA A 25 -0.79 -0.79 -6.66
N LYS A 26 -0.63 -0.13 -7.81
CA LYS A 26 -1.53 0.96 -8.23
C LYS A 26 -2.96 0.48 -8.44
N ALA A 27 -3.15 -0.67 -9.06
CA ALA A 27 -4.47 -1.26 -9.26
C ALA A 27 -5.17 -1.48 -7.92
N LYS A 28 -4.49 -1.97 -6.88
CA LYS A 28 -5.08 -2.11 -5.55
C LYS A 28 -5.50 -0.80 -4.91
N VAL A 29 -4.66 0.23 -5.01
CA VAL A 29 -5.02 1.59 -4.54
C VAL A 29 -6.26 2.11 -5.29
N GLN A 30 -6.37 1.83 -6.59
CA GLN A 30 -7.51 2.24 -7.42
C GLN A 30 -8.78 1.42 -7.10
N GLU A 31 -8.69 0.09 -7.10
CA GLU A 31 -9.75 -0.91 -6.83
C GLU A 31 -10.37 -0.78 -5.45
N SER A 32 -9.63 -0.26 -4.46
CA SER A 32 -10.11 -0.04 -3.10
C SER A 32 -11.38 0.84 -3.02
N GLN A 33 -11.98 1.30 -4.13
CA GLN A 33 -13.31 1.89 -4.14
C GLN A 33 -13.95 1.94 -5.55
N GLY A 34 -15.10 1.29 -5.71
CA GLY A 34 -16.14 1.88 -6.57
C GLY A 34 -16.45 3.30 -6.07
N SER A 35 -16.56 4.27 -6.96
CA SER A 35 -16.82 5.67 -6.60
C SER A 35 -18.16 5.80 -5.86
N ILE A 36 -18.13 6.07 -4.55
CA ILE A 36 -19.36 6.34 -3.80
C ILE A 36 -19.85 7.73 -4.19
N ASN A 37 -20.94 7.77 -4.95
CA ASN A 37 -21.67 9.00 -5.25
C ASN A 37 -22.49 9.37 -4.00
N ILE A 38 -21.99 10.33 -3.22
CA ILE A 38 -22.60 10.78 -1.95
C ILE A 38 -24.07 11.19 -2.14
N THR A 39 -24.40 11.88 -3.23
CA THR A 39 -25.79 12.30 -3.52
C THR A 39 -26.70 11.09 -3.75
N ALA A 40 -26.21 10.08 -4.48
CA ALA A 40 -26.97 8.85 -4.72
C ALA A 40 -27.07 7.98 -3.45
N TYR A 41 -26.01 7.93 -2.64
CA TYR A 41 -25.98 7.20 -1.37
C TYR A 41 -26.93 7.80 -0.32
N LEU A 42 -26.95 9.13 -0.17
CA LEU A 42 -27.88 9.82 0.72
C LEU A 42 -29.34 9.68 0.26
N ALA A 43 -29.57 9.51 -1.05
CA ALA A 43 -30.91 9.29 -1.60
C ALA A 43 -31.41 7.84 -1.47
N ASN A 44 -30.51 6.85 -1.44
CA ASN A 44 -30.86 5.44 -1.26
C ASN A 44 -29.69 4.64 -0.64
N PRO A 45 -29.64 4.50 0.70
CA PRO A 45 -28.55 3.81 1.39
C PRO A 45 -28.52 2.30 1.14
N GLU A 46 -29.67 1.67 0.86
CA GLU A 46 -29.82 0.22 0.75
C GLU A 46 -29.30 -0.34 -0.59
N SER A 47 -29.27 0.46 -1.65
CA SER A 47 -28.89 0.01 -3.00
C SER A 47 -27.39 -0.18 -3.22
N PHE A 48 -26.55 0.25 -2.28
CA PHE A 48 -25.09 0.16 -2.39
C PHE A 48 -24.48 -1.08 -1.72
N GLY A 49 -25.33 -2.01 -1.24
CA GLY A 49 -24.99 -3.40 -0.85
C GLY A 49 -23.50 -3.67 -0.65
N VAL A 50 -22.93 -3.16 0.44
CA VAL A 50 -21.53 -3.40 0.78
C VAL A 50 -21.48 -4.76 1.47
N ASP A 51 -20.89 -5.74 0.81
CA ASP A 51 -20.72 -7.09 1.33
C ASP A 51 -19.90 -7.08 2.63
N HIS A 52 -20.53 -7.48 3.73
CA HIS A 52 -19.96 -7.49 5.08
C HIS A 52 -19.04 -8.71 5.34
N GLN A 53 -18.87 -9.63 4.38
CA GLN A 53 -18.06 -10.85 4.58
C GLN A 53 -16.53 -10.63 4.56
N SER A 54 -16.02 -9.47 4.17
CA SER A 54 -14.57 -9.22 4.15
C SER A 54 -13.93 -9.09 5.56
N LEU A 55 -14.76 -8.95 6.60
CA LEU A 55 -14.39 -8.59 7.96
C LEU A 55 -13.66 -9.69 8.76
N HIS A 56 -13.76 -10.96 8.39
CA HIS A 56 -13.11 -12.07 9.13
C HIS A 56 -11.69 -12.43 8.64
N SER A 57 -11.14 -11.73 7.65
CA SER A 57 -9.92 -12.15 6.91
C SER A 57 -8.59 -11.67 7.51
N ALA A 58 -8.61 -10.82 8.56
CA ALA A 58 -7.39 -10.17 9.06
C ALA A 58 -6.38 -11.14 9.73
N GLU A 59 -6.86 -12.16 10.44
CA GLU A 59 -6.01 -13.13 11.17
C GLU A 59 -5.27 -14.08 10.21
N ASP A 60 -5.93 -14.56 9.15
CA ASP A 60 -5.34 -15.40 8.09
C ASP A 60 -4.21 -14.69 7.31
N GLY A 61 -4.22 -13.35 7.33
CA GLY A 61 -3.17 -12.54 6.72
C GLY A 61 -1.83 -12.66 7.44
N VAL A 62 -1.80 -12.66 8.78
CA VAL A 62 -0.57 -12.62 9.58
C VAL A 62 0.30 -13.85 9.37
N GLU A 63 -0.29 -15.05 9.30
CA GLU A 63 0.48 -16.28 9.12
C GLU A 63 1.05 -16.42 7.70
N LYS A 64 0.32 -15.93 6.68
CA LYS A 64 0.83 -15.82 5.31
C LYS A 64 1.97 -14.80 5.20
N LEU A 65 1.91 -13.69 5.94
CA LEU A 65 2.97 -12.68 5.98
C LEU A 65 4.29 -13.27 6.53
N LYS A 66 4.24 -14.18 7.51
CA LYS A 66 5.42 -14.87 8.06
C LYS A 66 6.10 -15.79 7.03
N GLN A 67 5.33 -16.54 6.25
CA GLN A 67 5.88 -17.44 5.21
C GLN A 67 6.58 -16.66 4.08
N TYR A 68 6.05 -15.50 3.70
CA TYR A 68 6.68 -14.62 2.70
C TYR A 68 7.95 -13.95 3.23
N ALA A 69 7.95 -13.56 4.51
CA ALA A 69 9.15 -13.03 5.17
C ALA A 69 10.33 -14.01 5.13
N GLY A 70 10.08 -15.32 5.27
CA GLY A 70 11.10 -16.36 5.14
C GLY A 70 11.78 -16.38 3.76
N LYS A 71 11.00 -16.40 2.68
CA LYS A 71 11.52 -16.39 1.29
C LYS A 71 12.30 -15.12 0.96
N LEU A 72 11.83 -13.99 1.46
CA LEU A 72 12.50 -12.70 1.27
C LEU A 72 13.82 -12.65 2.04
N LYS A 73 13.85 -13.18 3.27
CA LYS A 73 15.07 -13.28 4.08
C LYS A 73 16.12 -14.17 3.42
N GLU A 74 15.74 -15.30 2.84
CA GLU A 74 16.65 -16.16 2.08
C GLU A 74 17.26 -15.44 0.87
N ARG A 75 16.45 -14.70 0.10
CA ARG A 75 16.93 -13.93 -1.05
C ARG A 75 17.79 -12.73 -0.66
N LEU A 76 17.44 -12.03 0.41
CA LEU A 76 18.26 -10.94 0.95
C LEU A 76 19.59 -11.46 1.50
N ALA A 77 19.62 -12.65 2.13
CA ALA A 77 20.87 -13.27 2.57
C ALA A 77 21.80 -13.62 1.39
N LEU A 78 21.23 -14.06 0.27
CA LEU A 78 21.97 -14.31 -0.97
C LEU A 78 22.54 -13.02 -1.59
N LEU A 79 21.81 -11.91 -1.50
CA LEU A 79 22.29 -10.59 -1.94
C LEU A 79 23.35 -10.00 -1.00
N ARG A 80 23.17 -10.11 0.32
CA ARG A 80 24.14 -9.70 1.36
C ARG A 80 25.50 -10.35 1.25
N ALA A 81 25.54 -11.59 0.78
CA ALA A 81 26.79 -12.29 0.49
C ALA A 81 27.59 -11.61 -0.65
N ASN A 82 27.00 -10.63 -1.34
CA ASN A 82 27.57 -9.91 -2.47
C ASN A 82 27.68 -8.38 -2.15
N PRO A 83 28.90 -7.85 -1.96
CA PRO A 83 29.15 -6.52 -1.38
C PRO A 83 28.69 -5.32 -2.23
N THR A 84 28.18 -5.52 -3.44
CA THR A 84 27.66 -4.45 -4.32
C THR A 84 26.18 -4.12 -4.13
N SER A 85 25.44 -4.87 -3.29
CA SER A 85 23.98 -4.82 -3.27
C SER A 85 23.30 -4.32 -1.98
N ASP A 86 24.05 -4.08 -0.90
CA ASP A 86 23.46 -4.18 0.45
C ASP A 86 22.73 -2.93 1.00
N ASP A 87 23.18 -1.71 0.68
CA ASP A 87 22.71 -0.51 1.40
C ASP A 87 21.54 0.25 0.75
N LYS A 88 21.04 -0.19 -0.42
CA LYS A 88 20.12 0.64 -1.23
C LYS A 88 18.63 0.25 -1.08
N PHE A 89 18.31 -0.93 -0.55
CA PHE A 89 16.91 -1.36 -0.41
C PHE A 89 16.22 -0.79 0.83
N GLU A 90 16.96 -0.65 1.92
CA GLU A 90 16.48 -0.14 3.20
C GLU A 90 15.83 1.26 3.06
N PRO A 91 16.51 2.29 2.50
CA PRO A 91 15.96 3.64 2.48
C PRO A 91 14.66 3.74 1.68
N ILE A 92 14.53 3.02 0.56
CA ILE A 92 13.32 3.07 -0.28
C ILE A 92 12.18 2.32 0.39
N THR A 93 12.44 1.14 0.94
CA THR A 93 11.40 0.36 1.64
C THR A 93 10.90 1.13 2.87
N ARG A 94 11.83 1.75 3.61
CA ARG A 94 11.52 2.64 4.72
C ARG A 94 10.64 3.81 4.27
N ALA A 95 11.05 4.53 3.22
CA ALA A 95 10.29 5.67 2.70
C ALA A 95 8.88 5.27 2.22
N LEU A 96 8.74 4.10 1.59
CA LEU A 96 7.44 3.57 1.17
C LEU A 96 6.51 3.32 2.37
N ILE A 97 7.02 2.74 3.46
CA ILE A 97 6.27 2.50 4.69
C ILE A 97 5.92 3.83 5.37
N GLU A 98 6.89 4.73 5.54
CA GLU A 98 6.72 6.03 6.18
C GLU A 98 5.70 6.90 5.45
N ASP A 99 5.77 6.96 4.11
CA ASP A 99 4.77 7.66 3.30
C ASP A 99 3.36 7.17 3.64
N HIS A 100 3.12 5.86 3.63
CA HIS A 100 1.78 5.30 3.87
C HIS A 100 1.32 5.46 5.31
N GLN A 101 2.26 5.47 6.26
CA GLN A 101 1.97 5.80 7.65
C GLN A 101 1.56 7.28 7.80
N ASN A 102 2.31 8.20 7.19
CA ASN A 102 1.99 9.63 7.20
C ASN A 102 0.62 9.90 6.56
N LEU A 103 0.28 9.22 5.47
CA LEU A 103 -1.06 9.32 4.87
C LEU A 103 -2.17 8.84 5.81
N SER A 104 -1.88 7.83 6.62
CA SER A 104 -2.83 7.32 7.62
C SER A 104 -2.98 8.28 8.78
N ASP A 105 -1.88 8.88 9.24
CA ASP A 105 -1.88 9.90 10.29
C ASP A 105 -2.62 11.18 9.85
N ASP A 106 -2.44 11.62 8.59
CA ASP A 106 -3.19 12.73 7.99
C ASP A 106 -4.70 12.46 7.98
N LEU A 107 -5.10 11.25 7.58
CA LEU A 107 -6.50 10.84 7.57
C LEU A 107 -7.06 10.75 9.00
N LYS A 108 -6.26 10.33 9.97
CA LYS A 108 -6.63 10.34 11.38
C LYS A 108 -6.88 11.76 11.88
N ALA A 109 -5.96 12.68 11.59
CA ALA A 109 -6.11 14.09 11.97
C ALA A 109 -7.39 14.71 11.38
N VAL A 110 -7.75 14.34 10.14
CA VAL A 110 -9.03 14.73 9.56
C VAL A 110 -10.20 14.18 10.39
N THR A 111 -10.22 12.89 10.72
CA THR A 111 -11.32 12.32 11.51
C THR A 111 -11.44 12.87 12.92
N ASP A 112 -10.31 13.10 13.59
CA ASP A 112 -10.29 13.70 14.94
C ASP A 112 -10.90 15.11 14.88
N LYS A 113 -10.53 15.90 13.87
CA LYS A 113 -11.10 17.24 13.67
C LYS A 113 -12.61 17.20 13.40
N LEU A 114 -13.08 16.26 12.58
CA LEU A 114 -14.52 16.11 12.31
C LEU A 114 -15.30 15.78 13.60
N GLN A 115 -14.71 14.96 14.48
CA GLN A 115 -15.28 14.68 15.80
C GLN A 115 -15.32 15.94 16.68
N ASP A 116 -14.19 16.65 16.78
CA ASP A 116 -14.04 17.82 17.66
C ASP A 116 -14.95 18.98 17.24
N ASP A 117 -15.05 19.23 15.93
CA ASP A 117 -15.89 20.26 15.33
C ASP A 117 -17.40 19.88 15.35
N LYS A 118 -17.73 18.65 15.75
CA LYS A 118 -19.10 18.10 15.81
C LYS A 118 -19.89 18.33 14.51
N VAL A 119 -19.22 18.13 13.39
CA VAL A 119 -19.83 18.37 12.07
C VAL A 119 -20.99 17.40 11.82
N ASP A 120 -21.92 17.79 10.94
CA ASP A 120 -22.99 16.90 10.52
C ASP A 120 -22.49 15.80 9.55
N LYS A 121 -23.35 14.80 9.36
CA LYS A 121 -23.09 13.63 8.51
C LYS A 121 -22.60 13.99 7.12
N ARG A 122 -23.23 14.98 6.48
CA ARG A 122 -22.92 15.32 5.11
C ARG A 122 -21.53 15.92 5.02
N THR A 123 -21.20 16.88 5.88
CA THR A 123 -19.88 17.49 5.94
C THR A 123 -18.79 16.47 6.28
N ALA A 124 -19.05 15.54 7.19
CA ALA A 124 -18.12 14.46 7.50
C ALA A 124 -17.86 13.55 6.27
N MET A 125 -18.91 13.13 5.57
CA MET A 125 -18.80 12.30 4.37
C MET A 125 -18.03 13.00 3.23
N GLU A 126 -18.34 14.28 2.96
CA GLU A 126 -17.67 15.06 1.92
C GLU A 126 -16.18 15.26 2.26
N THR A 127 -15.87 15.65 3.50
CA THR A 127 -14.48 15.87 3.94
C THR A 127 -13.66 14.59 3.90
N MET A 128 -14.22 13.46 4.37
CA MET A 128 -13.55 12.16 4.31
C MET A 128 -13.33 11.67 2.89
N ARG A 129 -14.29 11.91 1.98
CA ARG A 129 -14.13 11.58 0.57
C ARG A 129 -12.97 12.34 -0.05
N GLU A 130 -12.87 13.65 0.18
CA GLU A 130 -11.77 14.45 -0.35
C GLU A 130 -10.42 14.04 0.23
N ALA A 131 -10.33 13.88 1.55
CA ALA A 131 -9.12 13.45 2.21
C ALA A 131 -8.63 12.09 1.67
N ARG A 132 -9.56 11.16 1.44
CA ARG A 132 -9.25 9.86 0.86
C ARG A 132 -8.77 9.95 -0.60
N GLN A 133 -9.35 10.83 -1.42
CA GLN A 133 -8.87 11.03 -2.79
C GLN A 133 -7.46 11.62 -2.82
N ARG A 134 -7.14 12.53 -1.90
CA ARG A 134 -5.77 13.04 -1.73
C ARG A 134 -4.81 11.92 -1.33
N ALA A 135 -5.15 11.13 -0.32
CA ALA A 135 -4.33 10.02 0.14
C ALA A 135 -4.09 8.97 -0.96
N LYS A 136 -5.11 8.66 -1.78
CA LYS A 136 -4.96 7.77 -2.95
C LYS A 136 -3.92 8.29 -3.94
N LYS A 137 -4.02 9.57 -4.31
CA LYS A 137 -3.08 10.19 -5.24
C LYS A 137 -1.65 10.14 -4.69
N GLN A 138 -1.48 10.45 -3.40
CA GLN A 138 -0.17 10.42 -2.75
C GLN A 138 0.39 8.99 -2.62
N SER A 139 -0.45 8.00 -2.32
CA SER A 139 -0.07 6.58 -2.30
C SER A 139 0.42 6.11 -3.68
N ILE A 140 -0.29 6.47 -4.76
CA ILE A 140 0.17 6.18 -6.13
C ILE A 140 1.51 6.84 -6.43
N ASN A 141 1.70 8.11 -6.05
CA ASN A 141 2.98 8.80 -6.24
C ASN A 141 4.12 8.16 -5.45
N SER A 142 3.85 7.68 -4.23
CA SER A 142 4.82 6.94 -3.40
C SER A 142 5.25 5.64 -4.06
N ILE A 143 4.28 4.88 -4.59
CA ILE A 143 4.54 3.65 -5.36
C ILE A 143 5.34 3.93 -6.63
N ASP A 144 5.00 5.00 -7.37
CA ASP A 144 5.71 5.40 -8.59
C ASP A 144 7.16 5.77 -8.31
N ARG A 145 7.40 6.61 -7.28
CA ARG A 145 8.75 6.96 -6.85
C ARG A 145 9.57 5.74 -6.43
N SER A 146 8.99 4.88 -5.59
CA SER A 146 9.66 3.65 -5.16
C SER A 146 10.04 2.76 -6.35
N TYR A 147 9.20 2.71 -7.39
CA TYR A 147 9.48 1.93 -8.59
C TYR A 147 10.62 2.53 -9.40
N ASP A 148 10.64 3.85 -9.58
CA ASP A 148 11.71 4.55 -10.29
C ASP A 148 13.05 4.32 -9.57
N ASP A 149 13.07 4.43 -8.24
CA ASP A 149 14.26 4.16 -7.42
C ASP A 149 14.71 2.69 -7.53
N ALA A 150 13.76 1.74 -7.51
CA ALA A 150 14.04 0.31 -7.67
C ALA A 150 14.63 -0.01 -9.05
N VAL A 151 14.11 0.61 -10.11
CA VAL A 151 14.64 0.49 -11.47
C VAL A 151 16.05 1.06 -11.54
N GLU A 152 16.27 2.26 -11.01
CA GLU A 152 17.59 2.90 -11.00
C GLU A 152 18.62 2.03 -10.28
N ILE A 153 18.29 1.49 -9.11
CA ILE A 153 19.19 0.60 -8.38
C ILE A 153 19.50 -0.65 -9.19
N THR A 154 18.48 -1.27 -9.79
CA THR A 154 18.64 -2.50 -10.57
C THR A 154 19.48 -2.27 -11.82
N ASP A 155 19.26 -1.16 -12.55
CA ASP A 155 20.02 -0.80 -13.75
C ASP A 155 21.53 -0.62 -13.45
N HIS A 156 21.90 -0.20 -12.22
CA HIS A 156 23.29 -0.01 -11.80
C HIS A 156 23.99 -1.29 -11.29
N GLN A 157 23.31 -2.44 -11.26
CA GLN A 157 23.90 -3.71 -10.86
C GLN A 157 24.56 -4.41 -12.05
N PRO A 158 25.56 -5.28 -11.80
CA PRO A 158 26.08 -6.20 -12.81
C PRO A 158 24.94 -6.98 -13.50
N GLU A 159 25.02 -7.21 -14.81
CA GLU A 159 23.93 -7.81 -15.62
C GLU A 159 23.45 -9.17 -15.04
N ASP A 160 24.37 -9.97 -14.50
CA ASP A 160 24.08 -11.26 -13.87
C ASP A 160 23.32 -11.14 -12.53
N GLN A 161 23.28 -9.95 -11.94
CA GLN A 161 22.63 -9.65 -10.66
C GLN A 161 21.29 -8.92 -10.79
N GLN A 162 21.03 -8.27 -11.93
CA GLN A 162 19.82 -7.46 -12.14
C GLN A 162 18.53 -8.26 -11.91
N GLU A 163 18.47 -9.49 -12.40
CA GLU A 163 17.30 -10.36 -12.25
C GLU A 163 17.03 -10.73 -10.78
N THR A 164 18.08 -10.93 -9.98
CA THR A 164 17.99 -11.26 -8.55
C THR A 164 17.58 -10.05 -7.73
N VAL A 165 18.14 -8.88 -8.04
CA VAL A 165 17.81 -7.62 -7.37
C VAL A 165 16.36 -7.20 -7.65
N ALA A 166 15.91 -7.34 -8.90
CA ALA A 166 14.50 -7.13 -9.23
C ALA A 166 13.56 -8.11 -8.51
N ASP A 167 13.95 -9.36 -8.33
CA ASP A 167 13.14 -10.33 -7.58
C ASP A 167 12.95 -9.91 -6.11
N VAL A 168 13.96 -9.31 -5.49
CA VAL A 168 13.84 -8.79 -4.13
C VAL A 168 12.86 -7.62 -4.09
N TRP A 169 12.94 -6.69 -5.05
CA TRP A 169 11.97 -5.60 -5.17
C TRP A 169 10.54 -6.10 -5.39
N VAL A 170 10.34 -7.09 -6.26
CA VAL A 170 9.02 -7.71 -6.47
C VAL A 170 8.47 -8.28 -5.16
N LEU A 171 9.30 -8.97 -4.37
CA LEU A 171 8.88 -9.50 -3.08
C LEU A 171 8.57 -8.41 -2.04
N ILE A 172 9.33 -7.31 -2.03
CA ILE A 172 9.05 -6.14 -1.20
C ILE A 172 7.68 -5.54 -1.59
N TYR A 173 7.41 -5.34 -2.89
CA TYR A 173 6.11 -4.86 -3.35
C TYR A 173 4.96 -5.81 -3.03
N ASP A 174 5.13 -7.11 -3.25
CA ASP A 174 4.11 -8.11 -2.94
C ASP A 174 3.77 -8.11 -1.45
N GLN A 175 4.77 -7.93 -0.59
CA GLN A 175 4.58 -7.87 0.84
C GLN A 175 3.92 -6.54 1.27
N PHE A 176 4.39 -5.41 0.73
CA PHE A 176 3.80 -4.09 0.94
C PHE A 176 2.33 -4.06 0.50
N LEU A 177 2.00 -4.70 -0.62
CA LEU A 177 0.64 -4.85 -1.13
C LEU A 177 -0.30 -5.53 -0.13
N ARG A 178 0.16 -6.61 0.51
CA ARG A 178 -0.66 -7.33 1.50
C ARG A 178 -0.95 -6.48 2.73
N PHE A 179 0.02 -5.69 3.17
CA PHE A 179 -0.18 -4.75 4.27
C PHE A 179 -1.12 -3.61 3.88
N THR A 180 -0.96 -3.10 2.66
CA THR A 180 -1.81 -2.06 2.08
C THR A 180 -3.26 -2.53 1.95
N ASP A 181 -3.50 -3.79 1.58
CA ASP A 181 -4.84 -4.38 1.54
C ASP A 181 -5.50 -4.37 2.93
N LYS A 182 -4.77 -4.72 3.99
CA LYS A 182 -5.27 -4.62 5.38
C LYS A 182 -5.65 -3.18 5.72
N ILE A 183 -4.77 -2.23 5.42
CA ILE A 183 -4.99 -0.80 5.69
C ILE A 183 -6.21 -0.27 4.93
N PHE A 184 -6.38 -0.64 3.66
CA PHE A 184 -7.54 -0.19 2.88
C PHE A 184 -8.86 -0.77 3.35
N ASN A 185 -8.88 -2.02 3.83
CA ASN A 185 -10.08 -2.61 4.43
C ASN A 185 -10.49 -1.84 5.70
N LEU A 186 -9.52 -1.48 6.56
CA LEU A 186 -9.77 -0.63 7.72
C LEU A 186 -10.32 0.75 7.32
N PHE A 187 -9.77 1.36 6.25
CA PHE A 187 -10.33 2.61 5.71
C PHE A 187 -11.77 2.47 5.23
N LEU A 188 -12.14 1.33 4.66
CA LEU A 188 -13.52 1.05 4.27
C LEU A 188 -14.43 0.91 5.49
N ASP A 189 -13.97 0.24 6.56
CA ASP A 189 -14.72 0.10 7.81
C ASP A 189 -15.01 1.47 8.45
N MET A 190 -14.01 2.33 8.49
CA MET A 190 -14.17 3.70 8.96
C MET A 190 -15.14 4.50 8.10
N HIS A 191 -15.03 4.39 6.78
CA HIS A 191 -15.96 5.06 5.87
C HIS A 191 -17.38 4.54 6.05
N ASN A 192 -17.56 3.24 6.28
CA ASN A 192 -18.86 2.62 6.55
C ASN A 192 -19.47 3.13 7.86
N ALA A 193 -18.67 3.20 8.93
CA ALA A 193 -19.13 3.76 10.22
C ALA A 193 -19.64 5.20 10.06
N ILE A 194 -18.87 6.05 9.35
CA ILE A 194 -19.25 7.44 9.06
C ILE A 194 -20.47 7.50 8.14
N SER A 195 -20.58 6.62 7.15
CA SER A 195 -21.69 6.62 6.20
C SER A 195 -23.00 6.13 6.84
N GLN A 196 -22.95 5.19 7.77
CA GLN A 196 -24.11 4.72 8.53
C GLN A 196 -24.52 5.74 9.61
N TRP A 197 -23.56 6.54 10.11
CA TRP A 197 -23.80 7.54 11.14
C TRP A 197 -24.42 6.95 12.40
N LEU A 198 -23.80 5.88 12.89
CA LEU A 198 -24.21 5.21 14.12
C LEU A 198 -24.01 6.14 15.32
N GLU A 199 -24.77 5.94 16.41
CA GLU A 199 -24.65 6.75 17.64
C GLU A 199 -23.23 6.73 18.22
N ASP A 200 -22.49 5.64 17.98
CA ASP A 200 -21.11 5.36 18.40
C ASP A 200 -20.08 5.56 17.28
N VAL A 201 -20.40 6.30 16.21
CA VAL A 201 -19.54 6.44 15.01
C VAL A 201 -18.08 6.76 15.35
N TRP A 202 -17.85 7.68 16.29
CA TRP A 202 -16.51 8.11 16.64
C TRP A 202 -15.75 7.11 17.51
N GLU A 203 -16.45 6.27 18.27
CA GLU A 203 -15.83 5.16 18.99
C GLU A 203 -15.33 4.10 18.00
N LYS A 204 -16.15 3.73 17.01
CA LYS A 204 -15.75 2.83 15.92
C LYS A 204 -14.58 3.37 15.10
N VAL A 205 -14.60 4.67 14.76
CA VAL A 205 -13.48 5.33 14.06
C VAL A 205 -12.19 5.20 14.88
N LYS A 206 -12.23 5.40 16.19
CA LYS A 206 -11.07 5.22 17.08
C LYS A 206 -10.58 3.78 17.14
N GLU A 207 -11.48 2.80 17.19
CA GLU A 207 -11.14 1.37 17.15
C GLU A 207 -10.42 0.99 15.85
N VAL A 208 -10.91 1.48 14.71
CA VAL A 208 -10.25 1.29 13.42
C VAL A 208 -8.84 1.88 13.42
N TRP A 209 -8.64 3.08 13.98
CA TRP A 209 -7.32 3.70 14.09
C TRP A 209 -6.36 2.92 14.99
N ASN A 210 -6.85 2.41 16.12
CA ASN A 210 -6.05 1.55 16.99
C ASN A 210 -5.61 0.27 16.27
N THR A 211 -6.49 -0.30 15.44
CA THR A 211 -6.17 -1.48 14.62
C THR A 211 -5.14 -1.14 13.56
N MET A 212 -5.28 0.00 12.89
CA MET A 212 -4.34 0.47 11.87
C MET A 212 -2.93 0.70 12.45
N LYS A 213 -2.84 1.26 13.65
CA LYS A 213 -1.57 1.38 14.39
C LYS A 213 -0.93 0.00 14.61
N GLY A 214 -1.72 -1.01 14.98
CA GLY A 214 -1.25 -2.39 15.10
C GLY A 214 -0.66 -2.94 13.80
N VAL A 215 -1.31 -2.68 12.66
CA VAL A 215 -0.80 -3.07 11.33
C VAL A 215 0.54 -2.41 11.03
N PHE A 216 0.71 -1.11 11.32
CA PHE A 216 2.02 -0.45 11.12
C PHE A 216 3.11 -1.01 12.04
N VAL A 217 2.78 -1.40 13.27
CA VAL A 217 3.74 -2.11 14.14
C VAL A 217 4.18 -3.44 13.49
N GLU A 218 3.26 -4.22 12.92
CA GLU A 218 3.59 -5.46 12.19
C GLU A 218 4.51 -5.18 10.99
N ILE A 219 4.21 -4.13 10.21
CA ILE A 219 5.01 -3.73 9.04
C ILE A 219 6.44 -3.38 9.48
N TRP A 220 6.60 -2.56 10.51
CA TRP A 220 7.92 -2.16 10.99
C TRP A 220 8.71 -3.32 11.61
N GLN A 221 8.05 -4.22 12.32
CA GLN A 221 8.70 -5.43 12.82
C GLN A 221 9.20 -6.32 11.68
N TRP A 222 8.38 -6.52 10.65
CA TRP A 222 8.79 -7.22 9.44
C TRP A 222 10.01 -6.54 8.78
N PHE A 223 9.94 -5.24 8.56
CA PHE A 223 11.02 -4.48 7.93
C PHE A 223 12.32 -4.54 8.74
N ASN A 224 12.26 -4.36 10.06
CA ASN A 224 13.44 -4.43 10.93
C ASN A 224 14.05 -5.85 10.97
N ASN A 225 13.21 -6.89 10.90
CA ASN A 225 13.68 -8.27 10.79
C ASN A 225 14.35 -8.58 9.44
N LEU A 226 14.05 -7.78 8.42
CA LEU A 226 14.74 -7.86 7.14
C LEU A 226 16.01 -7.04 7.13
N SER A 227 16.09 -5.86 7.77
CA SER A 227 17.28 -5.00 7.74
C SER A 227 18.38 -5.40 8.72
N GLY A 228 18.07 -6.18 9.77
CA GLY A 228 19.06 -6.86 10.63
C GLY A 228 19.62 -8.14 10.05
#